data_AF-A0A7Y3GZ72-F1
#
_entry.id   AF-A0A7Y3GZ72-F1
#
_cell.length_a   1.000
_cell.length_b   1.000
_cell.length_c   1.000
_cell.angle_alpha   90.00
_cell.angle_beta   90.00
_cell.angle_gamma   90.00
#
_symmetry.space_group_name_H-M   'P 1'
#
loop_
_entity.id
_entity.type
_entity.pdbx_description
1 polymer ?
#
loop_
_entity_poly.entity_id
_entity_poly.type
_entity_poly.pdbx_seq_one_letter_code
_entity_poly.pdbx_strand_id
1 'polypeptide(L)'
;MIPVSTHSKTLIAALALLFAMAASPSVAQELVASDAVVSDEIAPDVPEISRDPSDLAPDLRPIDEDVANTALVFTNWSGRDTAILCVAFNGEGRSIGRRWIKVPSNGTKYMLASDLSEGRDFVGNAQCTGEARIHGTAVFLGAGFSDLPVANVDHRGDGRIRFPLVATY
;
A
#
# COMPACT_ATOMS: atom_id res chain seq x y z
N MET A 1 -14.58 6.76 80.57
CA MET A 1 -13.95 6.43 79.28
C MET A 1 -14.09 4.93 79.06
N ILE A 2 -14.77 4.60 77.95
CA ILE A 2 -15.14 3.34 77.25
C ILE A 2 -14.69 1.98 77.86
N PRO A 3 -15.62 1.01 77.96
CA PRO A 3 -15.65 -0.19 77.07
C PRO A 3 -17.07 -0.47 76.51
N VAL A 4 -17.28 -0.60 75.20
CA VAL A 4 -17.25 -1.81 74.34
C VAL A 4 -18.04 -3.01 74.87
N SER A 5 -19.16 -3.34 74.20
CA SER A 5 -19.78 -4.67 74.10
C SER A 5 -20.95 -4.57 73.09
N THR A 6 -20.89 -5.11 71.88
CA THR A 6 -21.13 -6.50 71.37
C THR A 6 -22.37 -6.53 70.46
N HIS A 7 -22.18 -7.07 69.25
CA HIS A 7 -23.00 -8.09 68.57
C HIS A 7 -22.78 -7.96 67.05
N SER A 8 -21.93 -8.82 66.50
CA SER A 8 -22.33 -10.10 65.88
C SER A 8 -22.90 -9.93 64.50
N LYS A 9 -22.05 -10.08 63.47
CA LYS A 9 -22.43 -10.75 62.22
C LYS A 9 -21.28 -11.66 61.79
N THR A 10 -21.43 -12.92 62.22
CA THR A 10 -21.14 -14.16 61.53
C THR A 10 -20.52 -14.03 60.13
N LEU A 11 -19.30 -14.55 59.97
CA LEU A 11 -18.77 -15.02 58.69
C LEU A 11 -17.79 -16.15 58.97
N ILE A 12 -18.30 -17.38 58.99
CA ILE A 12 -17.49 -18.58 58.74
C ILE A 12 -18.18 -19.30 57.59
N ALA A 13 -17.54 -19.29 56.43
CA ALA A 13 -17.60 -20.39 55.48
C ALA A 13 -16.31 -20.34 54.66
N ALA A 14 -15.32 -21.07 55.16
CA ALA A 14 -14.20 -21.51 54.34
C ALA A 14 -14.74 -22.52 53.33
N LEU A 15 -14.57 -22.26 52.04
CA LEU A 15 -14.64 -23.30 51.03
C LEU A 15 -13.44 -23.11 50.09
N ALA A 16 -12.52 -24.06 50.20
CA ALA A 16 -11.40 -24.24 49.30
C ALA A 16 -11.88 -24.84 47.96
N LEU A 17 -10.96 -24.81 46.98
CA LEU A 17 -10.93 -25.56 45.73
C LEU A 17 -11.74 -25.01 44.55
N LEU A 18 -11.07 -24.40 43.58
CA LEU A 18 -10.43 -25.12 42.46
C LEU A 18 -9.59 -24.12 41.64
N PHE A 19 -8.29 -24.39 41.51
CA PHE A 19 -7.42 -23.71 40.56
C PHE A 19 -7.77 -24.25 39.15
N ALA A 20 -8.73 -23.62 38.47
CA ALA A 20 -8.90 -23.79 37.04
C ALA A 20 -7.87 -22.89 36.35
N MET A 21 -6.75 -23.49 35.95
CA MET A 21 -5.85 -22.97 34.93
C MET A 21 -6.68 -22.68 33.67
N ALA A 22 -7.17 -21.45 33.53
CA ALA A 22 -7.54 -20.93 32.24
C ALA A 22 -6.21 -20.72 31.50
N ALA A 23 -5.75 -21.77 30.82
CA ALA A 23 -4.85 -21.62 29.70
C ALA A 23 -5.58 -20.74 28.68
N SER A 24 -5.38 -19.43 28.79
CA SER A 24 -5.67 -18.52 27.70
C SER A 24 -4.88 -19.08 26.52
N PRO A 25 -5.51 -19.45 25.39
CA PRO A 25 -4.74 -19.59 24.18
C PRO A 25 -4.19 -18.20 23.94
N SER A 26 -2.92 -18.02 24.23
CA SER A 26 -2.12 -16.94 23.69
C SER A 26 -2.40 -17.00 22.20
N VAL A 27 -3.18 -16.04 21.69
CA VAL A 27 -3.18 -15.72 20.28
C VAL A 27 -1.80 -15.13 20.03
N ALA A 28 -0.82 -16.03 19.98
CA ALA A 28 0.37 -15.88 19.18
C ALA A 28 -0.18 -15.82 17.76
N GLN A 29 -0.64 -14.63 17.39
CA GLN A 29 -0.67 -14.23 16.00
C GLN A 29 0.77 -14.38 15.55
N GLU A 30 1.00 -15.54 14.96
CA GLU A 30 2.06 -15.83 14.02
C GLU A 30 2.17 -14.58 13.15
N LEU A 31 3.16 -13.74 13.48
CA LEU A 31 3.73 -12.80 12.54
C LEU A 31 4.32 -13.69 11.45
N VAL A 32 3.48 -14.15 10.54
CA VAL A 32 3.89 -14.45 9.19
C VAL A 32 4.16 -13.07 8.60
N ALA A 33 5.34 -12.54 8.94
CA ALA A 33 6.04 -11.62 8.09
C ALA A 33 5.99 -12.29 6.72
N SER A 34 5.10 -11.79 5.87
CA SER A 34 5.17 -12.03 4.45
C SER A 34 6.40 -11.27 3.99
N ASP A 35 7.57 -11.84 4.31
CA ASP A 35 8.79 -11.73 3.54
C ASP A 35 8.45 -12.40 2.20
N ALA A 36 7.62 -11.71 1.43
CA ALA A 36 7.63 -11.86 -0.01
C ALA A 36 8.98 -11.31 -0.42
N VAL A 37 9.96 -12.19 -0.36
CA VAL A 37 11.21 -12.09 -1.08
C VAL A 37 10.79 -11.85 -2.53
N VAL A 38 10.72 -10.59 -2.92
CA VAL A 38 10.79 -10.18 -4.32
C VAL A 38 12.24 -10.47 -4.69
N SER A 39 12.53 -11.74 -4.99
CA SER A 39 13.75 -12.12 -5.68
C SER A 39 13.38 -12.20 -7.14
N ASP A 40 13.77 -11.16 -7.88
CA ASP A 40 14.36 -11.19 -9.23
C ASP A 40 13.67 -12.01 -10.35
N GLU A 41 12.43 -12.44 -10.16
CA GLU A 41 11.62 -13.04 -11.22
C GLU A 41 10.32 -12.25 -11.31
N ILE A 42 10.37 -11.13 -12.06
CA ILE A 42 9.16 -10.56 -12.64
C ILE A 42 8.51 -11.70 -13.40
N ALA A 43 7.35 -12.17 -12.92
CA ALA A 43 6.68 -13.28 -13.56
C ALA A 43 6.51 -12.96 -15.06
N PRO A 44 6.87 -13.89 -15.97
CA PRO A 44 7.01 -13.61 -17.40
C PRO A 44 5.70 -13.19 -18.08
N ASP A 45 4.57 -13.25 -17.36
CA ASP A 45 3.23 -12.90 -17.80
C ASP A 45 2.80 -11.47 -17.42
N VAL A 46 3.58 -10.71 -16.64
CA VAL A 46 3.23 -9.33 -16.30
C VAL A 46 3.69 -8.36 -17.39
N PRO A 47 2.80 -7.60 -18.04
CA PRO A 47 3.19 -6.64 -19.06
C PRO A 47 4.04 -5.49 -18.50
N GLU A 48 5.08 -5.12 -19.25
CA GLU A 48 5.87 -3.90 -19.02
C GLU A 48 5.12 -2.68 -19.55
N ILE A 49 5.12 -1.59 -18.78
CA ILE A 49 4.78 -0.26 -19.28
C ILE A 49 6.08 0.49 -19.55
N SER A 50 6.25 0.96 -20.78
CA SER A 50 7.35 1.85 -21.17
C SER A 50 6.77 3.16 -21.68
N ARG A 51 6.91 4.22 -20.87
CA ARG A 51 6.55 5.61 -21.25
C ARG A 51 7.61 6.57 -20.78
N ASP A 52 8.04 7.47 -21.66
CA ASP A 52 8.99 8.51 -21.31
C ASP A 52 8.27 9.73 -20.73
N PRO A 53 8.86 10.49 -19.79
CA PRO A 53 8.22 11.68 -19.21
C PRO A 53 7.73 12.71 -20.25
N SER A 54 8.34 12.75 -21.44
CA SER A 54 7.88 13.58 -22.57
C SER A 54 6.49 13.23 -23.08
N ASP A 55 6.09 11.96 -22.92
CA ASP A 55 4.83 11.43 -23.42
C ASP A 55 3.64 11.86 -22.53
N LEU A 56 3.92 12.40 -21.34
CA LEU A 56 2.91 12.92 -20.42
C LEU A 56 2.33 14.26 -20.90
N ALA A 57 3.08 15.05 -21.68
CA ALA A 57 2.64 16.38 -22.09
C ALA A 57 1.35 16.38 -22.93
N PRO A 58 1.13 15.44 -23.87
CA PRO A 58 -0.17 15.19 -24.48
C PRO A 58 -1.27 14.84 -23.47
N ASP A 59 -0.99 13.98 -22.49
CA ASP A 59 -1.95 13.53 -21.46
C ASP A 59 -2.37 14.64 -20.49
N LEU A 60 -1.58 15.72 -20.40
CA LEU A 60 -1.87 16.91 -19.59
C LEU A 60 -2.79 17.92 -20.31
N ARG A 61 -3.11 17.69 -21.59
CA ARG A 61 -4.07 18.55 -22.31
C ARG A 61 -5.49 18.11 -21.94
N PRO A 62 -6.43 19.06 -21.69
CA PRO A 62 -7.83 18.69 -21.50
C PRO A 62 -8.34 18.08 -22.81
N ILE A 63 -8.55 16.76 -22.82
CA ILE A 63 -9.03 16.03 -24.00
C ILE A 63 -10.49 15.61 -23.81
N ASP A 64 -10.96 15.48 -22.57
CA ASP A 64 -12.35 15.21 -22.21
C ASP A 64 -12.57 15.58 -20.73
N GLU A 65 -13.69 16.25 -20.38
CA GLU A 65 -14.03 16.57 -18.98
C GLU A 65 -14.52 15.34 -18.21
N ASP A 66 -14.97 14.30 -18.93
CA ASP A 66 -15.51 13.07 -18.34
C ASP A 66 -14.43 12.00 -18.09
N VAL A 67 -13.20 12.23 -18.61
CA VAL A 67 -12.05 11.36 -18.41
C VAL A 67 -11.20 11.86 -17.25
N ALA A 68 -10.89 10.96 -16.32
CA ALA A 68 -10.03 11.19 -15.18
C ALA A 68 -9.01 10.06 -15.06
N ASN A 69 -7.76 10.39 -14.79
CA ASN A 69 -6.69 9.41 -14.63
C ASN A 69 -5.72 9.85 -13.55
N THR A 70 -4.87 8.93 -13.10
CA THR A 70 -3.75 9.26 -12.23
C THR A 70 -2.46 8.89 -12.92
N ALA A 71 -1.56 9.84 -13.10
CA ALA A 71 -0.18 9.57 -13.47
C ALA A 71 0.62 9.24 -12.20
N LEU A 72 1.15 8.02 -12.13
CA LEU A 72 2.12 7.60 -11.12
C LEU A 72 3.51 7.83 -11.71
N VAL A 73 4.27 8.73 -11.10
CA VAL A 73 5.61 9.11 -11.55
C VAL A 73 6.64 8.52 -10.61
N PHE A 74 7.65 7.86 -11.17
CA PHE A 74 8.71 7.18 -10.45
C PHE A 74 10.04 7.82 -10.79
N THR A 75 10.75 8.28 -9.77
CA THR A 75 12.11 8.80 -9.90
C THR A 75 13.09 7.86 -9.21
N ASN A 76 14.05 7.35 -9.97
CA ASN A 76 15.10 6.45 -9.49
C ASN A 76 16.34 7.26 -9.13
N TRP A 77 16.66 7.33 -7.83
CA TRP A 77 17.85 8.04 -7.35
C TRP A 77 19.08 7.12 -7.20
N SER A 78 18.99 5.88 -7.67
CA SER A 78 20.07 4.92 -7.60
C SER A 78 20.95 4.93 -8.85
N GLY A 79 22.17 4.41 -8.71
CA GLY A 79 23.14 4.24 -9.80
C GLY A 79 22.88 3.07 -10.74
N ARG A 80 21.72 2.41 -10.65
CA ARG A 80 21.34 1.26 -11.48
C ARG A 80 19.90 1.39 -11.97
N ASP A 81 19.63 0.84 -13.14
CA ASP A 81 18.24 0.63 -13.59
C ASP A 81 17.51 -0.25 -12.58
N THR A 82 16.22 0.01 -12.39
CA THR A 82 15.40 -0.82 -11.51
C THR A 82 14.03 -1.09 -12.12
N ALA A 83 13.48 -2.25 -11.78
CA ALA A 83 12.09 -2.56 -12.09
C ALA A 83 11.23 -2.29 -10.86
N ILE A 84 10.03 -1.75 -11.10
CA ILE A 84 9.03 -1.50 -10.06
C ILE A 84 7.79 -2.29 -10.43
N LEU A 85 7.35 -3.17 -9.54
CA LEU A 85 6.08 -3.88 -9.68
C LEU A 85 4.99 -3.09 -8.95
N CYS A 86 3.91 -2.76 -9.65
CA CYS A 86 2.74 -2.11 -9.09
C CYS A 86 1.52 -3.04 -9.16
N VAL A 87 0.79 -3.12 -8.05
CA VAL A 87 -0.49 -3.85 -7.95
C VAL A 87 -1.59 -2.86 -7.58
N ALA A 88 -2.64 -2.79 -8.39
CA ALA A 88 -3.81 -1.96 -8.14
C ALA A 88 -4.88 -2.72 -7.36
N PHE A 89 -5.51 -2.02 -6.42
CA PHE A 89 -6.60 -2.49 -5.59
C PHE A 89 -7.77 -1.52 -5.69
N ASN A 90 -9.00 -2.04 -5.81
CA ASN A 90 -10.21 -1.22 -5.76
C ASN A 90 -10.57 -0.78 -4.33
N GLY A 91 -11.66 -0.03 -4.16
CA GLY A 91 -12.16 0.42 -2.85
C GLY A 91 -12.51 -0.70 -1.85
N GLU A 92 -12.69 -1.94 -2.32
CA GLU A 92 -12.94 -3.13 -1.48
C GLU A 92 -11.62 -3.86 -1.10
N GLY A 93 -10.47 -3.38 -1.57
CA GLY A 93 -9.18 -4.03 -1.38
C GLY A 93 -8.93 -5.23 -2.29
N ARG A 94 -9.74 -5.44 -3.32
CA ARG A 94 -9.55 -6.53 -4.30
C ARG A 94 -8.56 -6.09 -5.37
N SER A 95 -7.60 -6.95 -5.69
CA SER A 95 -6.66 -6.69 -6.77
C SER A 95 -7.39 -6.68 -8.12
N ILE A 96 -7.16 -5.64 -8.93
CA ILE A 96 -7.79 -5.46 -10.24
C ILE A 96 -6.80 -5.57 -11.40
N GLY A 97 -5.50 -5.49 -11.11
CA GLY A 97 -4.44 -5.67 -12.07
C GLY A 97 -3.06 -5.36 -11.51
N ARG A 98 -2.03 -5.70 -12.28
CA ARG A 98 -0.63 -5.51 -11.94
C ARG A 98 0.18 -5.21 -13.19
N ARG A 99 1.19 -4.37 -13.07
CA ARG A 99 2.13 -4.01 -14.15
C ARG A 99 3.48 -3.72 -13.56
N TRP A 100 4.53 -3.90 -14.34
CA TRP A 100 5.85 -3.43 -13.96
C TRP A 100 6.32 -2.32 -14.90
N ILE A 101 7.25 -1.51 -14.41
CA ILE A 101 7.89 -0.44 -15.16
C ILE A 101 9.38 -0.42 -14.87
N LYS A 102 10.19 -0.33 -15.92
CA LYS A 102 11.64 -0.15 -15.80
C LYS A 102 11.97 1.33 -15.70
N VAL A 103 12.60 1.74 -14.60
CA VAL A 103 13.06 3.12 -14.38
C VAL A 103 14.58 3.18 -14.50
N PRO A 104 15.13 3.93 -15.47
CA PRO A 104 16.56 4.00 -15.68
C PRO A 104 17.28 4.64 -14.47
N SER A 105 18.56 4.32 -14.29
CA SER A 105 19.40 4.96 -13.27
C SER A 105 19.35 6.48 -13.37
N ASN A 106 19.17 7.15 -12.22
CA ASN A 106 19.07 8.62 -12.13
C ASN A 106 17.99 9.23 -13.04
N GLY A 107 16.99 8.44 -13.44
CA GLY A 107 15.96 8.84 -14.38
C GLY A 107 14.55 8.79 -13.80
N THR A 108 13.60 9.19 -14.64
CA THR A 108 12.18 9.25 -14.30
C THR A 108 11.37 8.56 -15.38
N LYS A 109 10.34 7.83 -14.97
CA LYS A 109 9.33 7.21 -15.83
C LYS A 109 7.96 7.37 -15.18
N TYR A 110 6.89 7.18 -15.94
CA TYR A 110 5.54 7.22 -15.40
C TYR A 110 4.67 6.10 -15.97
N MET A 111 3.59 5.79 -15.25
CA MET A 111 2.49 4.99 -15.75
C MET A 111 1.17 5.66 -15.40
N LEU A 112 0.10 5.30 -16.11
CA LEU A 112 -1.25 5.73 -15.78
C LEU A 112 -1.95 4.66 -14.95
N ALA A 113 -2.87 5.08 -14.06
CA ALA A 113 -3.72 4.16 -13.31
C ALA A 113 -4.49 3.23 -14.24
N SER A 114 -4.86 3.76 -15.39
CA SER A 114 -5.61 3.06 -16.41
C SER A 114 -4.82 1.94 -17.13
N ASP A 115 -3.48 1.95 -17.04
CA ASP A 115 -2.62 0.83 -17.47
C ASP A 115 -2.74 -0.36 -16.52
N LEU A 116 -3.04 -0.11 -15.24
CA LEU A 116 -3.20 -1.14 -14.21
C LEU A 116 -4.60 -1.77 -14.26
N SER A 117 -5.63 -1.03 -14.68
CA SER A 117 -7.00 -1.54 -14.78
C SER A 117 -7.38 -2.10 -16.14
N GLU A 118 -6.50 -1.99 -17.14
CA GLU A 118 -6.74 -2.45 -18.52
C GLU A 118 -7.90 -1.71 -19.19
N GLY A 119 -7.98 -0.39 -19.03
CA GLY A 119 -9.06 0.34 -19.69
C GLY A 119 -10.36 0.43 -18.90
N ARG A 120 -10.40 -0.05 -17.65
CA ARG A 120 -11.62 -0.08 -16.84
C ARG A 120 -11.66 1.04 -15.83
N ASP A 121 -12.85 1.57 -15.61
CA ASP A 121 -13.10 2.58 -14.59
C ASP A 121 -12.88 2.03 -13.19
N PHE A 122 -12.15 2.75 -12.35
CA PHE A 122 -12.03 2.43 -10.95
C PHE A 122 -11.52 3.60 -10.11
N VAL A 123 -11.79 3.50 -8.80
CA VAL A 123 -11.17 4.32 -7.76
C VAL A 123 -10.57 3.37 -6.72
N GLY A 124 -9.34 3.66 -6.29
CA GLY A 124 -8.64 2.77 -5.38
C GLY A 124 -7.21 3.22 -5.06
N ASN A 125 -6.30 2.27 -4.94
CA ASN A 125 -4.88 2.56 -4.71
C ASN A 125 -3.98 1.58 -5.46
N ALA A 126 -2.74 1.99 -5.74
CA ALA A 126 -1.66 1.09 -6.12
C ALA A 126 -0.65 0.96 -5.00
N GLN A 127 -0.13 -0.25 -4.83
CA GLN A 127 1.05 -0.53 -4.05
C GLN A 127 2.17 -0.93 -5.01
N CYS A 128 3.26 -0.16 -5.00
CA CYS A 128 4.41 -0.36 -5.85
C CYS A 128 5.63 -0.70 -5.01
N THR A 129 6.43 -1.66 -5.47
CA THR A 129 7.62 -2.15 -4.79
C THR A 129 8.78 -2.27 -5.78
N GLY A 130 9.99 -1.92 -5.36
CA GLY A 130 11.18 -2.04 -6.19
C GLY A 130 12.46 -2.07 -5.37
N GLU A 131 13.48 -2.76 -5.90
CA GLU A 131 14.75 -3.00 -5.22
C GLU A 131 15.73 -1.81 -5.35
N ALA A 132 15.25 -0.58 -5.14
CA ALA A 132 16.09 0.60 -5.19
C ALA A 132 15.49 1.77 -4.40
N ARG A 133 16.28 2.82 -4.24
CA ARG A 133 15.81 4.12 -3.74
C ARG A 133 14.95 4.79 -4.82
N ILE A 134 13.66 4.51 -4.78
CA ILE A 134 12.64 5.09 -5.65
C ILE A 134 11.82 6.10 -4.87
N HIS A 135 11.60 7.26 -5.50
CA HIS A 135 10.66 8.25 -5.01
C HIS A 135 9.46 8.34 -5.96
N GLY A 136 8.26 8.17 -5.41
CA GLY A 136 7.01 8.28 -6.14
C GLY A 136 6.32 9.62 -5.92
N THR A 137 5.82 10.19 -7.00
CA THR A 137 4.91 11.34 -7.02
C THR A 137 3.69 11.01 -7.88
N ALA A 138 2.57 11.69 -7.68
CA ALA A 138 1.38 11.46 -8.49
C ALA A 138 0.64 12.74 -8.84
N VAL A 139 0.05 12.73 -10.02
CA VAL A 139 -0.73 13.82 -10.57
C VAL A 139 -2.08 13.27 -11.00
N PHE A 140 -3.15 13.86 -10.49
CA PHE A 140 -4.50 13.66 -11.00
C PHE A 140 -4.63 14.40 -12.34
N LEU A 141 -5.15 13.72 -13.35
CA LEU A 141 -5.40 14.22 -14.69
C LEU A 141 -6.90 14.18 -14.95
N GLY A 142 -7.52 15.30 -15.31
CA GLY A 142 -8.93 15.36 -15.71
C GLY A 142 -9.25 16.71 -16.33
N ALA A 143 -10.36 17.35 -15.95
CA ALA A 143 -10.66 18.74 -16.34
C ALA A 143 -9.55 19.75 -15.96
N GLY A 144 -8.65 19.36 -15.05
CA GLY A 144 -7.40 20.05 -14.74
C GLY A 144 -6.36 19.07 -14.22
N PHE A 145 -5.29 19.60 -13.61
CA PHE A 145 -4.26 18.78 -12.97
C PHE A 145 -4.06 19.19 -11.51
N SER A 146 -3.81 18.21 -10.65
CA SER A 146 -3.48 18.46 -9.25
C SER A 146 -2.57 17.37 -8.70
N ASP A 147 -1.64 17.74 -7.83
CA ASP A 147 -0.82 16.77 -7.11
C ASP A 147 -1.68 15.90 -6.18
N LEU A 148 -1.32 14.62 -6.08
CA LEU A 148 -1.93 13.67 -5.17
C LEU A 148 -0.95 13.25 -4.07
N PRO A 149 -1.43 13.00 -2.84
CA PRO A 149 -0.57 12.58 -1.74
C PRO A 149 -0.06 11.16 -1.99
N VAL A 150 1.27 11.00 -2.04
CA VAL A 150 1.93 9.70 -2.21
C VAL A 150 2.62 9.31 -0.92
N ALA A 151 2.35 8.09 -0.43
CA ALA A 151 3.07 7.54 0.71
C ALA A 151 4.32 6.81 0.21
N ASN A 152 5.48 7.37 0.48
CA ASN A 152 6.79 6.77 0.22
C ASN A 152 7.30 6.13 1.52
N VAL A 153 7.54 4.82 1.50
CA VAL A 153 8.03 4.04 2.64
C VAL A 153 9.35 3.41 2.23
N ASP A 154 10.44 4.04 2.64
CA ASP A 154 11.80 3.54 2.41
C ASP A 154 12.19 2.61 3.56
N HIS A 155 12.47 1.32 3.28
CA HIS A 155 12.99 0.37 4.27
C HIS A 155 14.25 -0.30 3.74
N ARG A 156 15.43 0.10 4.25
CA ARG A 156 16.73 -0.58 4.03
C ARG A 156 17.03 -1.01 2.59
N GLY A 157 16.61 -0.23 1.59
CA GLY A 157 16.89 -0.49 0.17
C GLY A 157 15.71 -1.03 -0.64
N ASP A 158 14.59 -1.39 -0.01
CA ASP A 158 13.30 -1.62 -0.66
C ASP A 158 12.45 -0.35 -0.59
N GLY A 159 12.01 0.12 -1.76
CA GLY A 159 11.14 1.28 -1.92
C GLY A 159 9.70 0.81 -2.05
N ARG A 160 8.90 0.98 -1.00
CA ARG A 160 7.44 0.72 -1.06
C ARG A 160 6.70 2.03 -1.21
N ILE A 161 5.84 2.12 -2.21
CA ILE A 161 5.12 3.35 -2.55
C ILE A 161 3.64 3.04 -2.64
N ARG A 162 2.80 3.92 -2.09
CA ARG A 162 1.35 3.82 -2.22
C ARG A 162 0.79 5.08 -2.88
N PHE A 163 0.04 4.87 -3.95
CA PHE A 163 -0.61 5.92 -4.72
C PHE A 163 -2.13 5.81 -4.58
N PRO A 164 -2.87 6.89 -4.30
CA PRO A 164 -4.30 6.94 -4.56
C PRO A 164 -4.52 6.95 -6.08
N LEU A 165 -5.53 6.22 -6.57
CA LEU A 165 -5.79 6.06 -8.00
C LEU A 165 -7.23 6.40 -8.35
N VAL A 166 -7.37 7.06 -9.50
CA VAL A 166 -8.60 7.20 -10.27
C VAL A 166 -8.27 6.85 -11.73
N ALA A 167 -9.13 6.08 -12.39
CA ALA A 167 -9.18 5.94 -13.83
C ALA A 167 -10.66 5.93 -14.27
N THR A 168 -11.03 6.76 -15.24
CA THR A 168 -12.31 6.77 -15.94
C THR A 168 -12.04 6.96 -17.44
N TYR A 169 -12.90 6.41 -18.30
CA TYR A 169 -12.77 6.45 -19.75
C TYR A 169 -14.02 6.97 -20.45
#